data_AF-A0A964C964-F1
#
_entry.id   AF-A0A964C964-F1
#
_cell.length_a   1.000
_cell.length_b   1.000
_cell.length_c   1.000
_cell.angle_alpha   90.00
_cell.angle_beta   90.00
_cell.angle_gamma   90.00
#
_symmetry.space_group_name_H-M   'P 1'
#
loop_
_entity.id
_entity.type
_entity.pdbx_description
1 polymer ?
#
loop_
_entity_poly.entity_id
_entity_poly.type
_entity_poly.pdbx_seq_one_letter_code
_entity_poly.pdbx_strand_id
1 'polypeptide(L)' 'RSEFGIHFDANVPGSAGCIVLQKRRGWDRFCERMQAIASQGVEYVSLKVVYS' A
#
# COMPACT_ATOMS: atom_id res chain seq x y z
N ARG A 1 1.74 -16.43 2.06
CA ARG A 1 1.24 -16.33 0.66
C ARG A 1 -0.20 -15.77 0.61
N SER A 2 -0.64 -15.04 1.64
CA SER A 2 -2.07 -14.79 1.87
C SER A 2 -2.38 -13.38 2.36
N GLU A 3 -1.36 -12.51 2.50
CA GLU A 3 -1.55 -11.11 2.89
C GLU A 3 -1.28 -10.23 1.67
N PHE A 4 -2.33 -9.55 1.22
CA PHE A 4 -2.25 -8.56 0.14
C PHE A 4 -1.79 -7.24 0.77
N GLY A 5 -0.50 -6.92 0.63
CA GLY A 5 0.12 -5.73 1.21
C GLY A 5 0.42 -4.64 0.18
N ILE A 6 0.66 -3.42 0.67
CA ILE A 6 1.24 -2.31 -0.12
C ILE A 6 2.62 -2.02 0.45
N HIS A 7 3.67 -2.12 -0.37
CA HIS A 7 5.05 -1.95 0.07
C HIS A 7 5.85 -1.05 -0.90
N PHE A 8 6.88 -0.40 -0.37
CA PHE A 8 7.90 0.25 -1.19
C PHE A 8 8.82 -0.80 -1.83
N ASP A 9 9.15 -0.63 -3.11
CA ASP A 9 10.12 -1.48 -3.78
C ASP A 9 11.53 -1.24 -3.23
N ALA A 10 11.97 -2.12 -2.33
CA ALA A 10 13.33 -2.13 -1.79
C ALA A 10 14.21 -3.22 -2.43
N ASN A 11 13.82 -3.74 -3.61
CA ASN A 11 14.50 -4.84 -4.30
C ASN A 11 14.62 -6.12 -3.45
N VAL A 12 13.64 -6.36 -2.56
CA VAL A 12 13.59 -7.54 -1.68
C VAL A 12 12.74 -8.64 -2.35
N PRO A 13 13.23 -9.90 -2.42
CA PRO A 13 12.45 -11.00 -2.95
C PRO A 13 11.24 -11.29 -2.05
N GLY A 14 10.01 -11.11 -2.56
CA GLY A 14 8.79 -11.36 -1.78
C GLY A 14 7.52 -10.68 -2.28
N SER A 15 7.60 -9.82 -3.30
CA SER A 15 6.47 -8.99 -3.76
C SER A 15 5.36 -9.73 -4.52
N ALA A 16 5.45 -11.06 -4.65
CA ALA A 16 4.49 -11.86 -5.40
C ALA A 16 3.10 -11.80 -4.75
N GLY A 17 2.20 -10.99 -5.34
CA GLY A 17 0.83 -10.79 -4.86
C GLY A 17 0.57 -9.50 -4.06
N CYS A 18 1.54 -8.58 -4.00
CA CYS A 18 1.39 -7.27 -3.33
C CYS A 18 1.33 -6.12 -4.35
N ILE A 19 0.73 -4.99 -3.97
CA ILE A 19 0.86 -3.73 -4.72
C ILE A 19 2.20 -3.10 -4.36
N VAL A 20 3.05 -2.91 -5.37
CA VAL A 20 4.40 -2.35 -5.16
C VAL A 20 4.45 -0.92 -5.67
N LEU A 21 4.87 0.01 -4.81
CA LEU A 21 5.17 1.38 -5.20
C LEU A 21 6.67 1.52 -5.47
N GLN A 22 7.03 1.66 -6.74
CA GLN A 22 8.44 1.71 -7.18
C GLN A 22 9.13 3.05 -6.92
N LYS A 23 8.36 4.15 -6.86
CA LYS A 23 8.90 5.50 -6.69
C LYS A 23 8.80 5.92 -5.23
N ARG A 24 9.90 6.38 -4.65
CA ARG A 24 9.95 6.85 -3.24
C ARG A 24 8.91 7.92 -2.94
N ARG A 25 8.79 8.92 -3.83
CA ARG A 25 7.75 9.96 -3.74
C ARG A 25 6.32 9.39 -3.71
N GLY A 26 6.07 8.30 -4.41
CA GLY A 26 4.77 7.63 -4.40
C GLY A 26 4.50 6.95 -3.06
N TRP A 27 5.52 6.31 -2.49
CA TRP A 27 5.47 5.70 -1.16
C TRP A 27 5.26 6.74 -0.06
N ASP A 28 6.04 7.83 -0.04
CA ASP A 28 5.93 8.86 0.99
C ASP A 28 4.52 9.49 0.98
N ARG A 29 3.99 9.80 -0.21
CA ARG A 29 2.62 10.31 -0.37
C ARG A 29 1.55 9.31 0.07
N PHE A 30 1.79 8.02 -0.12
CA PHE A 30 0.89 6.97 0.39
C PHE A 30 0.89 6.97 1.92
N CYS A 31 2.06 6.98 2.56
CA CYS A 31 2.18 7.04 4.02
C CYS A 31 1.50 8.27 4.61
N GLU A 32 1.72 9.47 4.05
CA GLU A 32 1.06 10.71 4.49
C GLU A 32 -0.47 10.59 4.45
N ARG A 33 -1.01 10.02 3.36
CA ARG A 33 -2.46 9.84 3.20
C ARG A 33 -3.03 8.83 4.18
N MET A 34 -2.35 7.70 4.38
CA MET A 34 -2.80 6.67 5.33
C MET A 34 -2.77 7.21 6.77
N GLN A 35 -1.75 8.01 7.12
CA GLN A 35 -1.68 8.66 8.42
C GLN A 35 -2.80 9.68 8.61
N ALA A 36 -3.12 10.48 7.58
CA ALA A 36 -4.24 11.42 7.62
C ALA A 36 -5.60 10.70 7.78
N ILE A 37 -5.80 9.57 7.11
CA ILE A 37 -7.01 8.74 7.27
C ILE A 37 -7.09 8.13 8.67
N ALA A 38 -5.99 7.56 9.17
CA ALA A 38 -5.92 7.00 10.51
C ALA A 38 -6.23 8.05 11.59
N SER A 39 -5.77 9.29 11.40
CA SER A 39 -6.04 10.41 12.33
C SER A 39 -7.53 10.78 12.44
N GLN A 40 -8.37 10.33 11.50
CA GLN A 40 -9.82 10.50 11.51
C GLN A 40 -10.54 9.36 12.24
N GLY A 41 -9.81 8.42 12.85
CA GLY A 41 -10.38 7.26 13.53
C GLY A 41 -10.80 6.13 12.60
N VAL A 42 -10.35 6.16 11.33
CA VAL A 42 -10.64 5.09 10.36
C VAL A 42 -9.65 3.95 10.57
N GLU A 43 -10.16 2.80 11.01
CA GLU A 43 -9.35 1.60 11.27
C GLU A 43 -9.16 0.73 10.01
N TYR A 44 -10.15 0.73 9.11
CA TYR A 44 -10.16 -0.14 7.93
C TYR A 44 -10.56 0.63 6.67
N VAL A 45 -9.83 0.38 5.57
CA VAL A 45 -10.15 0.91 4.24
C VAL A 45 -10.40 -0.28 3.30
N SER A 46 -11.59 -0.34 2.70
CA SER A 46 -11.93 -1.40 1.76
C SER A 46 -11.10 -1.29 0.47
N LEU A 47 -10.44 -2.39 0.10
CA LEU A 47 -9.71 -2.50 -1.15
C LEU A 47 -10.63 -3.02 -2.26
N LYS A 48 -10.73 -2.29 -3.37
CA LYS A 48 -11.40 -2.74 -4.60
C LYS A 48 -10.39 -3.00 -5.69
N VAL A 49 -10.30 -4.25 -6.16
CA VAL A 49 -9.49 -4.65 -7.31
C VAL A 49 -10.41 -4.85 -8.50
N VAL A 50 -10.13 -4.19 -9.63
CA VAL A 50 -10.91 -4.28 -10.87
C VAL A 50 -9.98 -4.75 -11.98
N TYR A 51 -10.37 -5.83 -12.66
CA TYR A 51 -9.71 -6.31 -13.86
C TYR A 51 -10.45 -5.78 -15.08
N SER A 52 -9.72 -5.29 -16.08
CA SER A 52 -10.22 -4.84 -17.39
C SER A 52 -9.91 -5.88 -18.45
#